data_AF-A0A2X1RQD6-F1
#
_entry.id   AF-A0A2X1RQD6-F1
#
_cell.length_a   1.000
_cell.length_b   1.000
_cell.length_c   1.000
_cell.angle_alpha   90.00
_cell.angle_beta   90.00
_cell.angle_gamma   90.00
#
_symmetry.space_group_name_H-M   'P 1'
#
loop_
_entity.id
_entity.type
_entity.pdbx_description
1 polymer ?
#
loop_
_entity_poly.entity_id
_entity_poly.type
_entity_poly.pdbx_seq_one_letter_code
_entity_poly.pdbx_strand_id
1 'polypeptide(L)'
;MGHEILLANHKRHYSPNGGIYTTLAGFVEVGETFEQAVQREVFEETGISIKNLRYFGSQPWAFPNSQMVGFLADYESGEITLQESEIHDAQWFSYDQPLPELPPTGTIARKLIHATLELCKAEHKCD
;
A
#
# COMPACT_ATOMS: atom_id res chain seq x y z
N MET A 1 8.16 -6.94 11.49
CA MET A 1 7.97 -6.35 10.16
C MET A 1 9.35 -6.16 9.53
N GLY A 2 9.43 -5.70 8.28
CA GLY A 2 10.71 -5.33 7.65
C GLY A 2 11.03 -3.85 7.85
N HIS A 3 12.17 -3.39 7.32
CA HIS A 3 12.55 -1.98 7.35
C HIS A 3 11.99 -1.16 6.16
N GLU A 4 11.20 -1.80 5.30
CA GLU A 4 10.72 -1.24 4.03
C GLU A 4 9.20 -1.31 3.91
N ILE A 5 8.63 -0.40 3.11
CA ILE A 5 7.22 -0.38 2.71
C ILE A 5 7.09 -0.58 1.20
N LEU A 6 6.14 -1.42 0.78
CA LEU A 6 5.76 -1.56 -0.63
C LEU A 6 4.86 -0.40 -1.03
N LEU A 7 5.26 0.34 -2.07
CA LEU A 7 4.44 1.37 -2.70
C LEU A 7 4.40 1.17 -4.20
N ALA A 8 3.28 1.55 -4.81
CA ALA A 8 3.05 1.43 -6.25
C ALA A 8 2.68 2.77 -6.89
N ASN A 9 3.11 2.93 -8.13
CA ASN A 9 2.72 4.00 -9.03
C ASN A 9 1.65 3.46 -9.99
N HIS A 10 0.39 3.85 -9.80
CA HIS A 10 -0.71 3.40 -10.66
C HIS A 10 -0.68 4.14 -12.00
N LYS A 11 -0.95 3.43 -13.10
CA LYS A 11 -1.01 4.01 -14.46
C LYS A 11 -1.96 5.20 -14.57
N ARG A 12 -3.06 5.20 -13.81
CA ARG A 12 -4.04 6.32 -13.76
C ARG A 12 -3.47 7.64 -13.21
N HIS A 13 -2.36 7.57 -12.48
CA HIS A 13 -1.68 8.72 -11.87
C HIS A 13 -0.24 8.88 -12.39
N TYR A 14 0.11 8.14 -13.44
CA TYR A 14 1.43 8.22 -14.04
C TYR A 14 1.67 9.60 -14.65
N SER A 15 2.87 10.13 -14.42
CA SER A 15 3.37 11.37 -15.01
C SER A 15 4.82 11.14 -15.46
N PRO A 16 5.25 11.68 -16.62
CA PRO A 16 6.63 11.57 -17.09
C PRO A 16 7.69 12.06 -16.09
N ASN A 17 7.29 12.83 -15.09
CA ASN A 17 8.18 13.39 -14.05
C ASN A 17 8.22 12.54 -12.76
N GLY A 18 7.70 11.30 -12.75
CA GLY A 18 7.88 10.35 -11.65
C GLY A 18 6.61 9.89 -10.94
N GLY A 19 5.48 10.60 -11.09
CA GLY A 19 4.16 10.21 -10.56
C GLY A 19 4.10 9.98 -9.04
N ILE A 20 2.89 9.73 -8.53
CA ILE A 20 2.67 9.50 -7.10
C ILE A 20 2.80 8.00 -6.80
N TYR A 21 3.64 7.66 -5.83
CA TYR A 21 3.70 6.34 -5.20
C TYR A 21 2.79 6.29 -3.99
N THR A 22 1.90 5.29 -3.95
CA THR A 22 0.88 5.13 -2.91
C THR A 22 0.75 3.68 -2.48
N THR A 23 -0.01 3.44 -1.40
CA THR A 23 -0.47 2.10 -1.02
C THR A 23 -1.40 1.52 -2.08
N LEU A 24 -1.38 0.19 -2.23
CA LEU A 24 -2.30 -0.59 -3.06
C LEU A 24 -3.74 -0.45 -2.56
N ALA A 25 -4.71 -0.48 -3.46
CA ALA A 25 -6.13 -0.36 -3.12
C ALA A 25 -7.04 -0.81 -4.27
N GLY A 26 -7.98 -1.70 -3.95
CA GLY A 26 -9.08 -2.06 -4.84
C GLY A 26 -10.40 -2.24 -4.11
N PHE A 27 -11.39 -2.73 -4.84
CA PHE A 27 -12.75 -2.90 -4.33
C PHE A 27 -12.90 -4.27 -3.67
N VAL A 28 -13.76 -4.34 -2.66
CA VAL A 28 -14.20 -5.62 -2.08
C VAL A 28 -15.18 -6.28 -3.03
N GLU A 29 -14.98 -7.57 -3.33
CA GLU A 29 -15.90 -8.34 -4.17
C GLU A 29 -17.01 -9.00 -3.34
N VAL A 30 -18.07 -9.45 -4.04
CA VAL A 30 -19.21 -10.10 -3.39
C VAL A 30 -18.77 -11.44 -2.77
N GLY A 31 -18.97 -11.57 -1.46
CA GLY A 31 -18.61 -12.77 -0.71
C GLY A 31 -17.23 -12.71 -0.07
N GLU A 32 -16.49 -11.62 -0.25
CA GLU A 32 -15.21 -11.40 0.42
C GLU A 32 -15.36 -10.60 1.73
N THR A 33 -14.53 -10.95 2.70
CA THR A 33 -14.19 -10.08 3.84
C THR A 33 -13.21 -8.99 3.40
N PHE A 34 -13.03 -7.95 4.22
CA PHE A 34 -12.01 -6.93 3.93
C PHE A 34 -10.61 -7.54 3.90
N GLU A 35 -10.32 -8.50 4.77
CA GLU A 35 -9.05 -9.21 4.84
C GLU A 35 -8.77 -9.98 3.56
N GLN A 36 -9.77 -10.70 3.03
CA GLN A 36 -9.64 -11.41 1.75
C GLN A 36 -9.40 -10.45 0.59
N ALA A 37 -10.15 -9.34 0.52
CA ALA A 37 -9.94 -8.34 -0.52
C ALA A 37 -8.53 -7.73 -0.46
N VAL A 38 -8.02 -7.44 0.75
CA VAL A 38 -6.65 -6.93 0.91
C VAL A 38 -5.61 -7.95 0.45
N GLN A 39 -5.78 -9.23 0.78
CA GLN A 39 -4.86 -10.28 0.32
C GLN A 39 -4.91 -10.48 -1.19
N ARG A 40 -6.12 -10.50 -1.78
CA ARG A 40 -6.32 -10.65 -3.23
C ARG A 40 -5.70 -9.49 -3.99
N GLU A 41 -6.08 -8.26 -3.66
CA GLU A 41 -5.61 -7.04 -4.36
C GLU A 41 -4.09 -6.93 -4.33
N VAL A 42 -3.46 -7.15 -3.16
CA VAL A 42 -2.00 -7.09 -3.05
C VAL A 42 -1.33 -8.15 -3.93
N PHE A 43 -1.88 -9.37 -3.94
CA PHE A 43 -1.34 -10.45 -4.77
C PHE A 43 -1.57 -10.21 -6.26
N GLU A 44 -2.75 -9.74 -6.67
CA GLU A 44 -3.09 -9.46 -8.07
C GLU A 44 -2.21 -8.34 -8.64
N GLU A 45 -2.09 -7.21 -7.93
CA GLU A 45 -1.36 -6.04 -8.42
C GLU A 45 0.17 -6.22 -8.42
N THR A 46 0.71 -7.03 -7.50
CA THR A 46 2.16 -7.09 -7.24
C THR A 46 2.78 -8.48 -7.13
N GLY A 47 2.00 -9.56 -7.08
CA GLY A 47 2.52 -10.92 -6.87
C GLY A 47 3.01 -11.21 -5.44
N ILE A 48 2.83 -10.27 -4.52
CA ILE A 48 3.28 -10.39 -3.12
C ILE A 48 2.19 -11.02 -2.25
N SER A 49 2.58 -12.00 -1.45
CA SER A 49 1.73 -12.57 -0.39
C SER A 49 1.98 -11.84 0.93
N ILE A 50 0.90 -11.62 1.69
CA ILE A 50 0.92 -10.87 2.95
C ILE A 50 0.20 -11.60 4.08
N LYS A 51 0.62 -11.31 5.31
CA LYS A 51 0.08 -11.88 6.55
C LYS A 51 -0.06 -10.82 7.64
N ASN A 52 -0.57 -11.24 8.79
CA ASN A 52 -0.72 -10.39 9.99
C ASN A 52 -1.47 -9.08 9.70
N LEU A 53 -2.59 -9.17 8.98
CA LEU A 53 -3.40 -8.01 8.66
C LEU A 53 -3.91 -7.34 9.96
N ARG A 54 -3.74 -6.03 10.04
CA ARG A 54 -4.16 -5.20 11.17
C ARG A 54 -4.97 -4.04 10.64
N TYR A 55 -6.23 -3.96 11.05
CA TYR A 55 -7.07 -2.81 10.74
C TYR A 55 -6.42 -1.52 11.25
N PHE A 56 -6.32 -0.51 10.39
CA PHE A 56 -5.72 0.78 10.70
C PHE A 56 -6.78 1.85 10.94
N GLY A 57 -7.79 1.91 10.08
CA GLY A 57 -8.79 2.97 10.11
C GLY A 57 -9.64 2.99 8.85
N SER A 58 -10.58 3.92 8.80
CA SER A 58 -11.43 4.13 7.63
C SER A 58 -11.56 5.62 7.31
N GLN A 59 -11.79 5.94 6.04
CA GLN A 59 -12.01 7.31 5.58
C GLN A 59 -13.04 7.33 4.44
N PRO A 60 -14.13 8.11 4.56
CA PRO A 60 -15.07 8.25 3.46
C PRO A 60 -14.38 8.93 2.28
N TRP A 61 -14.69 8.47 1.07
CA TRP A 61 -14.10 8.97 -0.17
C TRP A 61 -15.20 9.35 -1.15
N ALA A 62 -15.37 10.66 -1.35
CA ALA A 62 -16.53 11.25 -2.02
C ALA A 62 -16.70 10.88 -3.50
N PHE A 63 -15.68 10.32 -4.16
CA PHE A 63 -15.74 9.97 -5.59
C PHE A 63 -15.24 8.54 -5.82
N PRO A 64 -16.10 7.57 -6.21
CA PRO A 64 -17.51 7.67 -6.62
C PRO A 64 -18.56 7.37 -5.50
N ASN A 65 -18.30 7.71 -4.23
CA ASN A 65 -18.98 7.24 -3.00
C ASN A 65 -18.43 5.92 -2.47
N SER A 66 -17.13 5.90 -2.19
CA SER A 66 -16.45 4.74 -1.62
C SER A 66 -16.14 4.95 -0.13
N GLN A 67 -16.01 3.84 0.60
CA GLN A 67 -15.47 3.82 1.94
C GLN A 67 -14.08 3.20 1.88
N MET A 68 -13.04 3.99 2.15
CA MET A 68 -11.70 3.42 2.29
C MET A 68 -11.58 2.74 3.64
N VAL A 69 -11.05 1.52 3.65
CA VAL A 69 -10.73 0.75 4.86
C VAL A 69 -9.26 0.38 4.76
N GLY A 70 -8.44 0.95 5.63
CA GLY A 70 -7.00 0.80 5.61
C GLY A 70 -6.54 -0.36 6.49
N PHE A 71 -5.55 -1.11 6.00
CA PHE A 71 -4.88 -2.17 6.72
C PHE A 71 -3.36 -1.98 6.68
N LEU A 72 -2.70 -2.37 7.75
CA LEU A 72 -1.28 -2.69 7.77
C LEU A 72 -1.12 -4.20 7.62
N ALA A 73 -0.07 -4.63 6.92
CA ALA A 73 0.23 -6.05 6.76
C ALA A 73 1.74 -6.28 6.72
N ASP A 74 2.15 -7.51 6.99
CA ASP A 74 3.54 -7.95 6.92
C ASP A 74 3.77 -8.71 5.61
N TYR A 75 4.93 -8.51 4.99
CA TYR A 75 5.39 -9.36 3.89
C TYR A 75 5.46 -10.82 4.36
N GLU A 76 4.90 -11.73 3.55
CA GLU A 76 5.01 -13.17 3.77
C GLU A 76 5.97 -13.82 2.77
N SER A 77 5.73 -13.64 1.48
CA SER A 77 6.53 -14.25 0.40
C SER A 77 6.22 -13.62 -0.96
N GLY A 78 6.98 -14.01 -1.99
CA GLY A 78 6.79 -13.58 -3.38
C GLY A 78 7.82 -12.56 -3.86
N GLU A 79 7.83 -12.34 -5.16
CA GLU A 79 8.65 -11.34 -5.86
C GLU A 79 7.72 -10.42 -6.63
N ILE A 80 8.12 -9.15 -6.79
CA ILE A 80 7.28 -8.15 -7.46
C ILE A 80 7.06 -8.57 -8.91
N THR A 81 5.82 -8.91 -9.23
CA THR A 81 5.34 -9.22 -10.58
C THR A 81 4.09 -8.39 -10.81
N LEU A 82 4.21 -7.35 -11.65
CA LEU A 82 3.18 -6.33 -11.77
C LEU A 82 2.01 -6.79 -12.63
N GLN A 83 0.79 -6.45 -12.20
CA GLN A 83 -0.34 -6.39 -13.12
C GLN A 83 -0.18 -5.17 -14.03
N GLU A 84 0.48 -5.36 -15.16
CA GLU A 84 0.85 -4.27 -16.06
C GLU A 84 -0.38 -3.50 -16.60
N SER A 85 -1.60 -4.01 -16.55
CA SER A 85 -2.78 -3.22 -16.94
C SER A 85 -3.07 -2.06 -15.98
N GLU A 86 -2.63 -2.14 -14.72
CA GLU A 86 -3.01 -1.21 -13.65
C GLU A 86 -1.82 -0.49 -13.03
N ILE A 87 -0.73 -1.23 -12.78
CA ILE A 87 0.46 -0.73 -12.11
C ILE A 87 1.54 -0.39 -13.13
N HIS A 88 2.11 0.81 -13.02
CA HIS A 88 3.25 1.23 -13.82
C HIS A 88 4.56 0.74 -13.20
N ASP A 89 4.68 0.87 -11.89
CA ASP A 89 5.86 0.48 -11.12
C ASP A 89 5.46 0.15 -9.66
N ALA A 90 6.18 -0.75 -9.00
CA ALA A 90 6.08 -0.98 -7.56
C ALA A 90 7.45 -1.32 -6.99
N GLN A 91 7.78 -0.70 -5.86
CA GLN A 91 9.09 -0.82 -5.23
C GLN A 91 8.97 -0.86 -3.71
N TRP A 92 10.00 -1.44 -3.07
CA TRP A 92 10.22 -1.35 -1.64
C TRP A 92 10.97 -0.06 -1.31
N PHE A 93 10.47 0.69 -0.32
CA PHE A 93 11.08 1.94 0.13
C PHE A 93 11.46 1.84 1.60
N SER A 94 12.74 2.06 1.91
CA SER A 94 13.22 2.08 3.30
C SER A 94 12.84 3.38 4.03
N TYR A 95 12.61 3.27 5.33
CA TYR A 95 12.26 4.42 6.18
C TYR A 95 13.37 5.47 6.32
N ASP A 96 14.62 5.09 6.05
CA ASP A 96 15.81 5.93 6.18
C ASP A 96 16.32 6.51 4.85
N GLN A 97 15.63 6.22 3.74
CA GLN A 97 15.97 6.73 2.41
C GLN A 97 15.01 7.83 1.95
N PRO A 98 15.42 8.67 0.98
CA PRO A 98 14.49 9.61 0.34
C PRO A 98 13.28 8.88 -0.26
N LEU A 99 12.08 9.37 0.08
CA LEU A 99 10.83 8.83 -0.44
C LEU A 99 10.47 9.51 -1.78
N PRO A 100 9.73 8.82 -2.65
CA PRO A 100 9.18 9.40 -3.88
C PRO A 100 8.10 10.44 -3.56
N GLU A 101 7.48 11.00 -4.60
CA GLU A 101 6.26 11.79 -4.40
C GLU A 101 5.14 10.89 -3.86
N LEU A 102 4.49 11.34 -2.79
CA LEU A 102 3.48 10.58 -2.06
C LEU A 102 2.12 11.32 -2.09
N PRO A 103 1.01 10.66 -1.76
CA PRO A 103 -0.29 11.30 -1.72
C PRO A 103 -0.33 12.54 -0.81
N PRO A 104 -1.24 13.49 -1.08
CA PRO A 104 -1.43 14.67 -0.25
C PRO A 104 -1.69 14.31 1.22
N THR A 105 -1.21 15.19 2.10
CA THR A 105 -1.48 15.11 3.54
C THR A 105 -2.99 15.12 3.80
N GLY A 106 -3.45 14.27 4.72
CA GLY A 106 -4.87 14.14 5.10
C GLY A 106 -5.58 12.95 4.44
N THR A 107 -4.99 12.34 3.41
CA THR A 107 -5.47 11.08 2.84
C THR A 107 -5.17 9.88 3.74
N ILE A 108 -6.01 8.83 3.70
CA ILE A 108 -5.77 7.59 4.44
C ILE A 108 -4.50 6.88 3.96
N ALA A 109 -4.21 6.93 2.66
CA ALA A 109 -2.97 6.40 2.10
C ALA A 109 -1.75 7.08 2.74
N ARG A 110 -1.75 8.43 2.82
CA ARG A 110 -0.63 9.15 3.45
C ARG A 110 -0.47 8.82 4.93
N LYS A 111 -1.58 8.63 5.65
CA LYS A 111 -1.58 8.22 7.07
C LYS A 111 -1.02 6.80 7.25
N LEU A 112 -1.42 5.86 6.39
CA LEU A 112 -0.89 4.49 6.38
C LEU A 112 0.62 4.48 6.16
N ILE A 113 1.09 5.20 5.13
CA ILE A 113 2.52 5.28 4.81
C ILE A 113 3.32 5.77 6.02
N HIS A 114 2.93 6.90 6.62
CA HIS A 114 3.64 7.42 7.79
C HIS A 114 3.60 6.45 8.98
N ALA A 115 2.46 5.80 9.24
CA ALA A 115 2.35 4.83 10.33
C ALA A 115 3.29 3.64 10.12
N THR A 116 3.35 3.08 8.90
CA THR A 116 4.27 1.99 8.56
C THR A 116 5.73 2.40 8.72
N LEU A 117 6.12 3.59 8.24
CA LEU A 117 7.50 4.05 8.34
C LEU A 117 7.94 4.26 9.80
N GLU A 118 7.06 4.76 10.67
CA GLU A 118 7.35 4.85 12.10
C GLU A 118 7.45 3.46 12.77
N LEU A 119 6.66 2.48 12.32
CA LEU A 119 6.82 1.08 12.78
C LEU A 119 8.16 0.49 12.33
N CYS A 120 8.55 0.66 11.06
CA CYS A 120 9.85 0.22 10.54
C CYS A 120 11.01 0.82 11.33
N LYS A 121 10.93 2.11 11.67
CA LYS A 121 11.92 2.83 12.47
C LYS A 121 11.96 2.36 13.93
N ALA A 122 10.80 2.04 14.51
CA ALA A 122 10.71 1.57 15.89
C ALA A 122 11.30 0.16 16.05
N GLU A 123 11.03 -0.73 15.09
CA GLU A 123 11.60 -2.09 15.09
C GLU A 123 13.12 -2.07 14.92
N HIS A 124 13.67 -1.23 14.03
CA HIS A 124 15.13 -1.12 13.83
C HIS A 124 15.91 -0.68 15.09
N LYS A 125 15.27 0.01 16.04
CA LYS A 125 15.93 0.42 17.29
C LYS A 125 15.96 -0.68 18.35
N CYS A 126 15.22 -1.76 18.13
CA CYS A 126 15.13 -2.89 19.05
C CYS A 126 16.09 -4.04 18.69
N ASP A 127 16.73 -3.97 17.52
CA ASP A 127 17.81 -4.85 17.07
C ASP A 127 19.19 -4.27 17.43
#